data_AF-A0A924JFQ2-F1
#
_entry.id   AF-A0A924JFQ2-F1
#
_cell.length_a   1.000
_cell.length_b   1.000
_cell.length_c   1.000
_cell.angle_alpha   90.00
_cell.angle_beta   90.00
_cell.angle_gamma   90.00
#
_symmetry.space_group_name_H-M   'P 1'
#
loop_
_entity.id
_entity.type
_entity.pdbx_description
1 polymer ?
#
loop_
_entity_poly.entity_id
_entity_poly.type
_entity_poly.pdbx_seq_one_letter_code
_entity_poly.pdbx_strand_id
1 'polypeptide(L)'
;NRSGAAMLMPFCGRQYLVRTFGSPGYQGYPGPDGWQGQVMIPAEIAFNGVATDALGGLDADTAAGLLSHAQSFCPPLHEIMKAVTTASDTIQRIVWNGHLLTAGEAGEMQKLKSILDQINETGARSNALFARSIHDLYQTVLASSMREAAFTAHLLVDLLDRNLYERSDDCRWWALTAELRRALSQSPPDSATLAGVNTVLGTINGLYMVYTRIFLYDRNGVIIASTGETVDAGILGSTIGADCLAQVLRLRDPQQYHVSPFAENALYDGNRTYIYHAALRSMEDASVIVGGIGIVFDAAPEFRNMLAGGVNGRRNMHAFYVDRSGRILSTTDPHRAVGSLLPLDPALLRLDNGESTATIAIHDAQYAIVACSVSSGYREFKVSDGYQEDVIAVVCESFGPVRGASTKSAPHQLAPEAEAEPEDGADYATFSAAGNLAALPAAHVRQALPLSEMLPTAMGSRPERIGLIDLKRGADQREIIWVFDLAMLMGGQRTEPAEASQVIVLAHHGQTVGLLVDALHSVPRFSPAQIIQMPFTEMGTSVLVTQVIKANGGALLIQLLDLERLFATLMQEPIPVPDSDVPQMLSAA
;
A
#
# COMPACT_ATOMS: atom_id res chain seq x y z
N ASN A 1 19.47 8.58 24.82
CA ASN A 1 18.38 7.73 24.30
C ASN A 1 18.95 6.56 23.47
N ARG A 2 19.64 5.59 24.08
CA ARG A 2 20.31 4.51 23.32
C ARG A 2 19.37 3.38 22.85
N SER A 3 18.11 3.39 23.27
CA SER A 3 17.11 2.39 22.85
C SER A 3 16.58 2.61 21.43
N GLY A 4 16.87 3.76 20.81
CA GLY A 4 16.38 4.10 19.46
C GLY A 4 14.89 4.43 19.37
N ALA A 5 14.15 4.36 20.49
CA ALA A 5 12.74 4.76 20.57
C ALA A 5 12.62 6.28 20.70
N ALA A 6 11.69 6.95 19.99
CA ALA A 6 11.51 8.39 20.17
C ALA A 6 11.08 8.70 21.61
N MET A 7 11.74 9.67 22.26
CA MET A 7 11.41 10.06 23.64
C MET A 7 11.56 11.56 23.85
N LEU A 8 10.71 12.12 24.72
CA LEU A 8 10.81 13.53 25.12
C LEU A 8 11.99 13.70 26.09
N MET A 9 12.88 14.63 25.79
CA MET A 9 14.01 14.99 26.66
C MET A 9 14.14 16.51 26.79
N PRO A 10 14.35 17.04 28.00
CA PRO A 10 14.68 18.43 28.20
C PRO A 10 16.14 18.69 27.77
N PHE A 11 16.36 19.72 26.97
CA PHE A 11 17.69 20.19 26.57
C PHE A 11 17.69 21.71 26.40
N CYS A 12 18.67 22.41 26.99
CA CYS A 12 18.78 23.87 26.95
C CYS A 12 17.46 24.62 27.23
N GLY A 13 16.66 24.14 28.20
CA GLY A 13 15.41 24.77 28.61
C GLY A 13 14.19 24.53 27.70
N ARG A 14 14.31 23.70 26.66
CA ARG A 14 13.18 23.28 25.80
C ARG A 14 13.01 21.77 25.82
N GLN A 15 11.80 21.29 25.49
CA GLN A 15 11.56 19.86 25.30
C GLN A 15 11.77 19.47 23.84
N TYR A 16 12.48 18.37 23.64
CA TYR A 16 12.78 17.82 22.32
C TYR A 16 12.27 16.38 22.22
N LEU A 17 11.73 16.02 21.06
CA LEU A 17 11.68 14.63 20.63
C LEU A 17 13.08 14.23 20.18
N VAL A 18 13.67 13.26 20.89
CA VAL A 18 15.03 12.79 20.65
C VAL A 18 14.99 11.35 20.18
N ARG A 19 15.79 11.03 19.17
CA ARG A 19 16.06 9.66 18.71
C ARG A 19 17.55 9.48 18.45
N THR A 20 18.14 8.36 18.85
CA THR A 20 19.57 8.08 18.63
C THR A 20 19.74 6.71 18.00
N PHE A 21 20.57 6.63 16.98
CA PHE A 21 20.90 5.41 16.26
C PHE A 21 22.40 5.16 16.30
N GLY A 22 22.80 3.90 16.48
CA GLY A 22 24.15 3.45 16.19
C GLY A 22 24.29 3.13 14.70
N SER A 23 25.51 3.28 14.16
CA SER A 23 25.80 2.82 12.80
C SER A 23 25.73 1.29 12.73
N PRO A 24 24.99 0.68 11.78
CA PRO A 24 25.07 -0.75 11.52
C PRO A 24 26.37 -1.14 10.80
N GLY A 25 27.18 -0.15 10.41
CA GLY A 25 28.30 -0.32 9.51
C GLY A 25 27.90 -0.30 8.04
N TYR A 26 28.90 -0.21 7.16
CA TYR A 26 28.73 -0.27 5.71
C TYR A 26 29.75 -1.26 5.16
N GLN A 27 29.30 -2.25 4.38
CA GLN A 27 30.15 -3.29 3.78
C GLN A 27 31.09 -3.98 4.80
N GLY A 28 30.57 -4.29 5.99
CA GLY A 28 31.34 -4.96 7.06
C GLY A 28 32.23 -4.03 7.89
N TYR A 29 32.34 -2.74 7.54
CA TYR A 29 33.03 -1.75 8.36
C TYR A 29 32.05 -1.04 9.32
N PRO A 30 32.10 -1.27 10.64
CA PRO A 30 31.15 -0.72 11.62
C PRO A 30 31.32 0.80 11.87
N GLY A 31 32.40 1.40 11.39
CA GLY A 31 32.83 2.74 11.80
C GLY A 31 33.59 2.72 13.13
N PRO A 32 33.94 3.90 13.68
CA PRO A 32 34.60 4.00 14.98
C PRO A 32 33.73 3.43 16.11
N ASP A 33 34.36 2.80 17.10
CA ASP A 33 33.67 2.22 18.24
C ASP A 33 32.79 3.25 18.96
N GLY A 34 31.50 2.93 19.10
CA GLY A 34 30.53 3.78 19.78
C GLY A 34 29.98 4.95 18.94
N TRP A 35 30.21 4.99 17.63
CA TRP A 35 29.65 6.02 16.74
C TRP A 35 28.11 6.01 16.75
N GLN A 36 27.52 7.18 17.02
CA GLN A 36 26.06 7.36 17.13
C GLN A 36 25.63 8.66 16.46
N GLY A 37 24.49 8.62 15.77
CA GLY A 37 23.76 9.79 15.29
C GLY A 37 22.57 10.07 16.19
N GLN A 38 22.38 11.33 16.61
CA GLN A 38 21.22 11.77 17.38
C GLN A 38 20.48 12.88 16.65
N VAL A 39 19.17 12.71 16.48
CA VAL A 39 18.27 13.74 15.95
C VAL A 39 17.42 14.28 17.09
N MET A 40 17.28 15.60 17.13
CA MET A 40 16.50 16.32 18.14
C MET A 40 15.60 17.34 17.44
N ILE A 41 14.28 17.24 17.66
CA ILE A 41 13.30 18.21 17.12
C ILE A 41 12.54 18.82 18.30
N PRO A 42 12.46 20.16 18.44
CA PRO A 42 11.66 20.78 19.49
C PRO A 42 10.21 20.29 19.43
N ALA A 43 9.65 19.88 20.56
CA ALA A 43 8.30 19.30 20.61
C ALA A 43 7.24 20.28 20.06
N GLU A 44 7.39 21.57 20.35
CA GLU A 44 6.52 22.63 19.83
C GLU A 44 6.60 22.84 18.31
N ILE A 45 7.66 22.38 17.65
CA ILE A 45 7.79 22.44 16.18
C ILE A 45 7.35 21.14 15.53
N ALA A 46 7.63 20.00 16.18
CA ALA A 46 7.36 18.67 15.66
C ALA A 46 5.90 18.44 15.24
N PHE A 47 4.96 19.18 15.85
CA PHE A 47 3.51 19.05 15.60
C PHE A 47 2.87 20.28 14.95
N ASN A 48 3.64 21.32 14.58
CA ASN A 48 3.13 22.52 13.90
C ASN A 48 2.92 22.31 12.38
N GLY A 49 2.79 21.06 11.94
CA GLY A 49 2.69 20.71 10.52
C GLY A 49 1.49 21.34 9.82
N VAL A 50 1.71 21.79 8.59
CA VAL A 50 0.65 22.23 7.66
C VAL A 50 -0.24 21.04 7.35
N ALA A 51 -1.56 21.23 7.35
CA ALA A 51 -2.51 20.22 6.87
C ALA A 51 -2.12 19.80 5.44
N THR A 52 -1.58 18.59 5.29
CA THR A 52 -1.25 18.01 3.99
C THR A 52 -2.45 17.26 3.45
N ASP A 53 -3.00 17.73 2.34
CA ASP A 53 -4.05 17.03 1.60
C ASP A 53 -3.44 15.90 0.74
N ALA A 54 -2.91 14.87 1.40
CA ALA A 54 -2.30 13.73 0.73
C ALA A 54 -3.29 12.91 -0.12
N LEU A 55 -4.59 13.05 0.15
CA LEU A 55 -5.65 12.33 -0.53
C LEU A 55 -6.37 13.16 -1.61
N GLY A 56 -6.24 14.48 -1.62
CA GLY A 56 -7.01 15.37 -2.51
C GLY A 56 -6.77 15.18 -4.01
N GLY A 57 -5.70 14.48 -4.40
CA GLY A 57 -5.41 14.10 -5.78
C GLY A 57 -5.92 12.71 -6.18
N LEU A 58 -6.46 11.92 -5.24
CA LEU A 58 -6.94 10.56 -5.50
C LEU A 58 -8.44 10.55 -5.76
N ASP A 59 -8.88 9.62 -6.61
CA ASP A 59 -10.29 9.31 -6.72
C ASP A 59 -10.80 8.60 -5.45
N ALA A 60 -12.12 8.67 -5.24
CA ALA A 60 -12.76 8.16 -4.03
C ALA A 60 -12.56 6.64 -3.86
N ASP A 61 -12.52 5.89 -4.96
CA ASP A 61 -12.40 4.42 -4.92
C ASP A 61 -10.96 4.02 -4.52
N THR A 62 -9.95 4.69 -5.07
CA THR A 62 -8.54 4.49 -4.69
C THR A 62 -8.30 4.87 -3.23
N ALA A 63 -8.86 5.99 -2.76
CA ALA A 63 -8.74 6.40 -1.36
C ALA A 63 -9.41 5.40 -0.40
N ALA A 64 -10.61 4.92 -0.73
CA ALA A 64 -11.31 3.89 0.06
C ALA A 64 -10.58 2.55 0.03
N GLY A 65 -10.07 2.15 -1.15
CA GLY A 65 -9.30 0.94 -1.32
C GLY A 65 -7.98 0.95 -0.54
N LEU A 66 -7.26 2.06 -0.54
CA LEU A 66 -6.06 2.24 0.27
C LEU A 66 -6.38 2.20 1.77
N LEU A 67 -7.48 2.83 2.21
CA LEU A 67 -7.93 2.80 3.60
C LEU A 67 -8.30 1.38 4.07
N SER A 68 -8.78 0.53 3.16
CA SER A 68 -9.07 -0.88 3.47
C SER A 68 -7.83 -1.68 3.91
N HIS A 69 -6.63 -1.19 3.59
CA HIS A 69 -5.35 -1.75 4.01
C HIS A 69 -4.74 -1.04 5.24
N ALA A 70 -5.53 -0.28 6.01
CA ALA A 70 -5.09 0.43 7.22
C ALA A 70 -4.31 -0.45 8.21
N GLN A 71 -4.68 -1.72 8.34
CA GLN A 71 -3.99 -2.66 9.21
C GLN A 71 -2.52 -2.85 8.82
N SER A 72 -2.20 -2.84 7.53
CA SER A 72 -0.86 -3.11 7.02
C SER A 72 0.12 -1.96 7.31
N PHE A 73 -0.31 -0.71 7.13
CA PHE A 73 0.58 0.45 7.27
C PHE A 73 0.41 1.21 8.60
N CYS A 74 -0.76 1.12 9.26
CA CYS A 74 -1.00 1.74 10.55
C CYS A 74 -1.94 0.89 11.44
N PRO A 75 -1.43 -0.20 12.06
CA PRO A 75 -2.22 -1.03 12.95
C PRO A 75 -2.96 -0.25 14.06
N PRO A 76 -2.36 0.76 14.73
CA PRO A 76 -3.07 1.54 15.74
C PRO A 76 -4.28 2.31 15.19
N LEU A 77 -4.19 2.86 13.97
CA LEU A 77 -5.31 3.53 13.32
C LEU A 77 -6.42 2.54 12.99
N HIS A 78 -6.05 1.37 12.48
CA HIS A 78 -7.00 0.29 12.19
C HIS A 78 -7.77 -0.15 13.45
N GLU A 79 -7.09 -0.31 14.58
CA GLU A 79 -7.73 -0.65 15.86
C GLU A 79 -8.71 0.44 16.32
N ILE A 80 -8.38 1.72 16.11
CA ILE A 80 -9.29 2.85 16.40
C ILE A 80 -10.54 2.75 15.51
N MET A 81 -10.35 2.55 14.20
CA MET A 81 -11.47 2.40 13.25
C MET A 81 -12.39 1.25 13.64
N LYS A 82 -11.81 0.10 13.98
CA LYS A 82 -12.52 -1.09 14.43
C LYS A 82 -13.30 -0.83 15.73
N ALA A 83 -12.67 -0.20 16.72
CA ALA A 83 -13.31 0.13 17.98
C ALA A 83 -14.50 1.09 17.79
N VAL A 84 -14.36 2.11 16.93
CA VAL A 84 -15.44 3.06 16.62
C VAL A 84 -16.60 2.36 15.92
N THR A 85 -16.32 1.49 14.93
CA THR A 85 -17.36 0.74 14.21
C THR A 85 -18.11 -0.19 15.16
N THR A 86 -17.39 -0.95 15.99
CA THR A 86 -17.99 -1.85 17.00
C THR A 86 -18.87 -1.09 18.01
N ALA A 87 -18.41 0.09 18.46
CA ALA A 87 -19.18 0.93 19.37
C ALA A 87 -20.46 1.47 18.71
N SER A 88 -20.36 1.86 17.44
CA SER A 88 -21.49 2.34 16.63
C SER A 88 -22.57 1.27 16.49
N ASP A 89 -22.17 0.06 16.08
CA ASP A 89 -23.10 -1.06 15.90
C ASP A 89 -23.76 -1.46 17.22
N THR A 90 -23.01 -1.37 18.32
CA THR A 90 -23.54 -1.63 19.66
C THR A 90 -24.57 -0.59 20.08
N ILE A 91 -24.30 0.70 19.90
CA ILE A 91 -25.26 1.78 20.18
C ILE A 91 -26.50 1.60 19.31
N GLN A 92 -26.31 1.35 18.02
CA GLN A 92 -27.41 1.18 17.08
C GLN A 92 -28.28 -0.02 17.46
N ARG A 93 -27.70 -1.16 17.84
CA ARG A 93 -28.44 -2.32 18.32
C ARG A 93 -29.20 -2.03 19.63
N ILE A 94 -28.62 -1.29 20.56
CA ILE A 94 -29.29 -0.91 21.82
C ILE A 94 -30.51 -0.02 21.52
N VAL A 95 -30.34 1.00 20.67
CA VAL A 95 -31.44 1.88 20.24
C VAL A 95 -32.51 1.09 19.51
N TRP A 96 -32.13 0.23 18.57
CA TRP A 96 -33.04 -0.57 17.77
C TRP A 96 -33.86 -1.55 18.63
N ASN A 97 -33.22 -2.28 19.55
CA ASN A 97 -33.92 -3.12 20.53
C ASN A 97 -34.84 -2.30 21.44
N GLY A 98 -34.39 -1.10 21.86
CA GLY A 98 -35.20 -0.19 22.64
C GLY A 98 -36.47 0.25 21.90
N HIS A 99 -36.35 0.59 20.61
CA HIS A 99 -37.49 0.97 19.78
C HIS A 99 -38.47 -0.19 19.56
N LEU A 100 -37.98 -1.43 19.39
CA LEU A 100 -38.84 -2.61 19.35
C LEU A 100 -39.64 -2.81 20.63
N LEU A 101 -39.04 -2.59 21.80
CA LEU A 101 -39.75 -2.71 23.09
C LEU A 101 -40.83 -1.64 23.26
N THR A 102 -40.65 -0.46 22.65
CA THR A 102 -41.62 0.63 22.66
C THR A 102 -42.67 0.57 21.55
N ALA A 103 -42.55 -0.39 20.63
CA ALA A 103 -43.48 -0.55 19.52
C ALA A 103 -44.87 -1.01 20.02
N GLY A 104 -45.92 -0.24 19.69
CA GLY A 104 -47.31 -0.60 19.98
C GLY A 104 -47.92 -0.22 21.35
N GLU A 105 -47.18 0.41 22.28
CA GLU A 105 -47.72 0.81 23.60
C GLU A 105 -47.81 2.34 23.79
N ALA A 106 -49.01 2.86 24.05
CA ALA A 106 -49.25 4.29 24.27
C ALA A 106 -49.12 4.68 25.76
N GLY A 107 -48.18 5.58 26.10
CA GLY A 107 -48.04 6.14 27.45
C GLY A 107 -46.59 6.40 27.91
N GLU A 108 -46.23 5.89 29.10
CA GLU A 108 -44.94 6.13 29.79
C GLU A 108 -43.69 5.82 28.95
N MET A 109 -43.84 4.98 27.92
CA MET A 109 -42.81 4.58 26.95
C MET A 109 -42.42 5.69 25.95
N GLN A 110 -43.21 6.77 25.81
CA GLN A 110 -42.84 7.93 24.99
C GLN A 110 -41.59 8.65 25.51
N LYS A 111 -41.40 8.68 26.84
CA LYS A 111 -40.20 9.25 27.47
C LYS A 111 -38.96 8.41 27.17
N LEU A 112 -39.10 7.08 27.14
CA LEU A 112 -38.02 6.17 26.76
C LEU A 112 -37.64 6.35 25.30
N LYS A 113 -38.62 6.44 24.40
CA LYS A 113 -38.41 6.72 22.97
C LYS A 113 -37.61 8.01 22.75
N SER A 114 -37.99 9.10 23.42
CA SER A 114 -37.23 10.35 23.36
C SER A 114 -35.79 10.23 23.86
N ILE A 115 -35.52 9.41 24.90
CA ILE A 115 -34.15 9.16 25.37
C ILE A 115 -33.36 8.35 24.34
N LEU A 116 -33.98 7.34 23.72
CA LEU A 116 -33.36 6.51 22.69
C LEU A 116 -33.02 7.33 21.44
N ASP A 117 -33.92 8.23 21.02
CA ASP A 117 -33.66 9.17 19.92
C ASP A 117 -32.49 10.10 20.23
N GLN A 118 -32.39 10.62 21.46
CA GLN A 118 -31.24 11.43 21.89
C GLN A 118 -29.92 10.64 21.91
N ILE A 119 -29.96 9.38 22.33
CA ILE A 119 -28.78 8.49 22.28
C ILE A 119 -28.35 8.26 20.84
N ASN A 120 -29.31 8.02 19.93
CA ASN A 120 -29.04 7.83 18.52
C ASN A 120 -28.45 9.09 17.86
N GLU A 121 -29.02 10.26 18.11
CA GLU A 121 -28.51 11.54 17.60
C GLU A 121 -27.09 11.83 18.13
N THR A 122 -26.88 11.62 19.43
CA THR A 122 -25.56 11.81 20.05
C THR A 122 -24.53 10.84 19.49
N GLY A 123 -24.91 9.57 19.31
CA GLY A 123 -24.09 8.54 18.67
C GLY A 123 -23.72 8.91 17.23
N ALA A 124 -24.70 9.33 16.42
CA ALA A 124 -24.49 9.75 15.03
C ALA A 124 -23.54 10.97 14.94
N ARG A 125 -23.70 11.98 15.81
CA ARG A 125 -22.80 13.13 15.87
C ARG A 125 -21.38 12.73 16.30
N SER A 126 -21.26 11.83 17.29
CA SER A 126 -19.97 11.31 17.72
C SER A 126 -19.27 10.53 16.60
N ASN A 127 -20.02 9.71 15.87
CA ASN A 127 -19.49 8.95 14.73
C ASN A 127 -18.98 9.85 13.61
N ALA A 128 -19.69 10.93 13.30
CA ALA A 128 -19.23 11.92 12.33
C ALA A 128 -17.90 12.58 12.75
N LEU A 129 -17.76 12.91 14.04
CA LEU A 129 -16.50 13.46 14.57
C LEU A 129 -15.36 12.44 14.55
N PHE A 130 -15.63 11.17 14.86
CA PHE A 130 -14.64 10.11 14.79
C PHE A 130 -14.20 9.83 13.36
N ALA A 131 -15.14 9.74 12.41
CA ALA A 131 -14.84 9.55 10.99
C ALA A 131 -13.92 10.67 10.46
N ARG A 132 -14.19 11.93 10.84
CA ARG A 132 -13.32 13.05 10.49
C ARG A 132 -11.92 12.94 11.12
N SER A 133 -11.85 12.61 12.41
CA SER A 133 -10.57 12.45 13.11
C SER A 133 -9.72 11.30 12.53
N ILE A 134 -10.37 10.19 12.17
CA ILE A 134 -9.74 9.05 11.48
C ILE A 134 -9.20 9.51 10.12
N HIS A 135 -9.99 10.27 9.36
CA HIS A 135 -9.57 10.80 8.06
C HIS A 135 -8.35 11.73 8.18
N ASP A 136 -8.36 12.68 9.12
CA ASP A 136 -7.25 13.61 9.34
C ASP A 136 -5.97 12.87 9.80
N LEU A 137 -6.12 11.88 10.69
CA LEU A 137 -5.00 11.04 11.14
C LEU A 137 -4.44 10.20 9.99
N TYR A 138 -5.32 9.66 9.15
CA TYR A 138 -4.94 8.88 7.99
C TYR A 138 -4.15 9.71 6.97
N GLN A 139 -4.62 10.91 6.63
CA GLN A 139 -3.88 11.85 5.78
C GLN A 139 -2.49 12.15 6.34
N THR A 140 -2.39 12.35 7.65
CA THR A 140 -1.11 12.62 8.33
C THR A 140 -0.13 11.46 8.20
N VAL A 141 -0.61 10.23 8.41
CA VAL A 141 0.20 9.01 8.29
C VAL A 141 0.68 8.84 6.84
N LEU A 142 -0.20 8.96 5.86
CA LEU A 142 0.17 8.85 4.45
C LEU A 142 1.17 9.91 4.02
N ALA A 143 0.94 11.18 4.37
CA ALA A 143 1.87 12.25 4.09
C ALA A 143 3.25 12.00 4.72
N SER A 144 3.28 11.40 5.92
CA SER A 144 4.53 10.99 6.56
C SER A 144 5.24 9.89 5.78
N SER A 145 4.53 8.82 5.39
CA SER A 145 5.10 7.73 4.58
C SER A 145 5.59 8.22 3.21
N MET A 146 4.86 9.12 2.56
CA MET A 146 5.27 9.71 1.27
C MET A 146 6.56 10.52 1.41
N ARG A 147 6.66 11.37 2.46
CA ARG A 147 7.89 12.11 2.75
C ARG A 147 9.05 11.19 3.07
N GLU A 148 8.81 10.12 3.82
CA GLU A 148 9.84 9.12 4.11
C GLU A 148 10.34 8.43 2.84
N ALA A 149 9.44 7.98 1.97
CA ALA A 149 9.80 7.35 0.70
C ALA A 149 10.57 8.29 -0.23
N ALA A 150 10.13 9.56 -0.37
CA ALA A 150 10.84 10.59 -1.13
C ALA A 150 12.23 10.87 -0.56
N PHE A 151 12.35 10.97 0.76
CA PHE A 151 13.62 11.16 1.42
C PHE A 151 14.56 9.96 1.22
N THR A 152 14.06 8.72 1.30
CA THR A 152 14.84 7.52 0.99
C THR A 152 15.31 7.52 -0.46
N ALA A 153 14.44 7.85 -1.43
CA ALA A 153 14.83 7.97 -2.83
C ALA A 153 15.95 9.01 -3.02
N HIS A 154 15.83 10.17 -2.37
CA HIS A 154 16.86 11.21 -2.39
C HIS A 154 18.20 10.75 -1.81
N LEU A 155 18.18 10.09 -0.65
CA LEU A 155 19.39 9.54 -0.04
C LEU A 155 20.08 8.51 -0.95
N LEU A 156 19.31 7.70 -1.69
CA LEU A 156 19.85 6.72 -2.61
C LEU A 156 20.61 7.39 -3.77
N VAL A 157 20.03 8.40 -4.43
CA VAL A 157 20.76 9.13 -5.49
C VAL A 157 21.95 9.94 -4.96
N ASP A 158 21.87 10.55 -3.77
CA ASP A 158 23.02 11.25 -3.18
C ASP A 158 24.17 10.28 -2.89
N LEU A 159 23.86 9.08 -2.36
CA LEU A 159 24.87 8.05 -2.13
C LEU A 159 25.45 7.53 -3.45
N LEU A 160 24.61 7.32 -4.47
CA LEU A 160 25.01 6.93 -5.81
C LEU A 160 25.99 7.94 -6.41
N ASP A 161 25.63 9.22 -6.46
CA ASP A 161 26.46 10.25 -7.10
C ASP A 161 27.80 10.42 -6.38
N ARG A 162 27.82 10.36 -5.03
CA ARG A 162 29.08 10.33 -4.28
C ARG A 162 29.92 9.11 -4.59
N ASN A 163 29.29 7.95 -4.72
CA ASN A 163 30.02 6.74 -5.06
C ASN A 163 30.62 6.86 -6.47
N LEU A 164 29.85 7.29 -7.46
CA LEU A 164 30.32 7.40 -8.84
C LEU A 164 31.36 8.53 -9.04
N TYR A 165 31.25 9.62 -8.28
CA TYR A 165 32.23 10.70 -8.24
C TYR A 165 33.64 10.18 -7.90
N GLU A 166 33.77 9.40 -6.83
CA GLU A 166 35.05 8.86 -6.41
C GLU A 166 35.68 7.94 -7.50
N ARG A 167 34.90 7.30 -8.38
CA ARG A 167 35.45 6.51 -9.51
C ARG A 167 36.03 7.40 -10.60
N SER A 168 35.40 8.56 -10.83
CA SER A 168 35.97 9.58 -11.70
C SER A 168 37.27 10.15 -11.13
N ASP A 169 37.39 10.26 -9.81
CA ASP A 169 38.61 10.72 -9.15
C ASP A 169 39.72 9.67 -9.19
N ASP A 170 39.38 8.41 -8.90
CA ASP A 170 40.31 7.28 -8.87
C ASP A 170 41.00 7.10 -10.24
N CYS A 171 40.24 7.05 -11.33
CA CYS A 171 40.85 6.86 -12.67
C CYS A 171 41.80 8.00 -13.04
N ARG A 172 41.43 9.25 -12.73
CA ARG A 172 42.25 10.44 -13.02
C ARG A 172 43.50 10.46 -12.17
N TRP A 173 43.38 10.15 -10.88
CA TRP A 173 44.51 10.10 -9.96
C TRP A 173 45.52 9.03 -10.39
N TRP A 174 45.05 7.83 -10.72
CA TRP A 174 45.93 6.74 -11.13
C TRP A 174 46.58 6.97 -12.49
N ALA A 175 45.94 7.71 -13.40
CA ALA A 175 46.55 8.11 -14.67
C ALA A 175 47.78 9.04 -14.49
N LEU A 176 47.95 9.67 -13.33
CA LEU A 176 49.13 10.49 -13.02
C LEU A 176 50.34 9.68 -12.55
N THR A 177 50.16 8.39 -12.24
CA THR A 177 51.22 7.50 -11.73
C THR A 177 52.40 7.44 -12.70
N ALA A 178 53.60 7.81 -12.21
CA ALA A 178 54.79 7.93 -13.04
C ALA A 178 55.21 6.59 -13.67
N GLU A 179 55.08 5.49 -12.92
CA GLU A 179 55.40 4.13 -13.37
C GLU A 179 54.53 3.72 -14.57
N LEU A 180 53.22 3.99 -14.51
CA LEU A 180 52.29 3.66 -15.60
C LEU A 180 52.56 4.50 -16.85
N ARG A 181 52.87 5.79 -16.67
CA ARG A 181 53.21 6.71 -17.77
C ARG A 181 54.52 6.34 -18.45
N ARG A 182 55.55 5.95 -17.69
CA ARG A 182 56.84 5.47 -18.23
C ARG A 182 56.66 4.20 -19.03
N ALA A 183 55.87 3.25 -18.53
CA ALA A 183 55.60 1.99 -19.24
C ALA A 183 55.02 2.23 -20.63
N LEU A 184 54.06 3.14 -20.78
CA LEU A 184 53.46 3.48 -22.07
C LEU A 184 54.33 4.36 -22.97
N SER A 185 55.33 5.03 -22.41
CA SER A 185 56.28 5.83 -23.20
C SER A 185 57.31 4.95 -23.94
N GLN A 186 57.44 3.68 -23.54
CA GLN A 186 58.24 2.66 -24.23
C GLN A 186 57.31 1.78 -25.08
N SER A 187 57.54 1.70 -26.39
CA SER A 187 56.70 0.90 -27.29
C SER A 187 57.54 -0.10 -28.11
N PRO A 188 57.44 -1.42 -27.87
CA PRO A 188 56.71 -2.07 -26.76
C PRO A 188 57.47 -1.93 -25.41
N PRO A 189 56.76 -1.97 -24.27
CA PRO A 189 57.40 -2.01 -22.95
C PRO A 189 58.13 -3.34 -22.74
N ASP A 190 59.24 -3.33 -22.00
CA ASP A 190 59.95 -4.57 -21.66
C ASP A 190 59.22 -5.38 -20.56
N SER A 191 59.57 -6.66 -20.43
CA SER A 191 58.93 -7.57 -19.49
C SER A 191 59.09 -7.15 -18.02
N ALA A 192 60.20 -6.51 -17.66
CA ALA A 192 60.46 -6.03 -16.30
C ALA A 192 59.53 -4.86 -15.94
N THR A 193 59.33 -3.95 -16.89
CA THR A 193 58.43 -2.80 -16.77
C THR A 193 56.98 -3.26 -16.64
N LEU A 194 56.55 -4.22 -17.47
CA LEU A 194 55.20 -4.80 -17.37
C LEU A 194 54.95 -5.51 -16.03
N ALA A 195 55.94 -6.25 -15.52
CA ALA A 195 55.85 -6.87 -14.19
C ALA A 195 55.67 -5.84 -13.07
N GLY A 196 56.38 -4.70 -13.15
CA GLY A 196 56.21 -3.58 -12.24
C GLY A 196 54.81 -2.97 -12.31
N VAL A 197 54.29 -2.74 -13.53
CA VAL A 197 52.92 -2.25 -13.74
C VAL A 197 51.89 -3.21 -13.13
N ASN A 198 51.98 -4.51 -13.41
CA ASN A 198 51.05 -5.50 -12.86
C ASN A 198 51.08 -5.53 -11.31
N THR A 199 52.25 -5.36 -10.71
CA THR A 199 52.40 -5.26 -9.25
C THR A 199 51.68 -4.03 -8.70
N VAL A 200 51.84 -2.86 -9.35
CA VAL A 200 51.17 -1.61 -8.95
C VAL A 200 49.65 -1.76 -9.07
N LEU A 201 49.16 -2.23 -10.22
CA LEU A 201 47.73 -2.39 -10.44
C LEU A 201 47.12 -3.41 -9.46
N GLY A 202 47.77 -4.55 -9.26
CA GLY A 202 47.32 -5.58 -8.30
C GLY A 202 47.27 -5.06 -6.86
N THR A 203 48.25 -4.24 -6.45
CA THR A 203 48.25 -3.59 -5.13
C THR A 203 47.07 -2.64 -4.98
N ILE A 204 46.81 -1.79 -5.98
CA ILE A 204 45.68 -0.86 -5.97
C ILE A 204 44.37 -1.63 -5.89
N ASN A 205 44.16 -2.62 -6.75
CA ASN A 205 42.90 -3.35 -6.80
C ASN A 205 42.62 -4.13 -5.50
N GLY A 206 43.65 -4.65 -4.83
CA GLY A 206 43.50 -5.29 -3.52
C GLY A 206 43.13 -4.33 -2.37
N LEU A 207 43.37 -3.03 -2.52
CA LEU A 207 42.97 -2.01 -1.54
C LEU A 207 41.57 -1.44 -1.82
N TYR A 208 41.15 -1.42 -3.09
CA TYR A 208 39.88 -0.86 -3.55
C TYR A 208 38.98 -1.97 -4.09
N MET A 209 38.26 -2.64 -3.19
CA MET A 209 37.43 -3.81 -3.49
C MET A 209 36.18 -3.52 -4.35
N VAL A 210 35.89 -2.24 -4.62
CA VAL A 210 34.78 -1.80 -5.49
C VAL A 210 35.07 -1.97 -6.98
N TYR A 211 36.28 -2.42 -7.33
CA TYR A 211 36.69 -2.67 -8.70
C TYR A 211 36.94 -4.16 -8.92
N THR A 212 36.35 -4.71 -9.97
CA THR A 212 36.67 -6.07 -10.40
C THR A 212 37.95 -6.12 -11.23
N ARG A 213 38.27 -5.02 -11.92
CA ARG A 213 39.43 -4.96 -12.81
C ARG A 213 39.94 -3.54 -12.97
N ILE A 214 41.26 -3.41 -13.01
CA ILE A 214 41.98 -2.22 -13.44
C ILE A 214 42.91 -2.64 -14.56
N PHE A 215 42.89 -1.93 -15.68
CA PHE A 215 43.70 -2.29 -16.85
C PHE A 215 44.32 -1.06 -17.51
N LEU A 216 45.45 -1.29 -18.18
CA LEU A 216 46.22 -0.30 -18.90
C LEU A 216 46.23 -0.65 -20.38
N TYR A 217 46.03 0.34 -21.24
CA TYR A 217 46.05 0.17 -22.69
C TYR A 217 46.93 1.20 -23.39
N ASP A 218 47.49 0.81 -24.53
CA ASP A 218 48.33 1.66 -25.35
C ASP A 218 47.52 2.73 -26.12
N ARG A 219 48.21 3.58 -26.87
CA ARG A 219 47.56 4.63 -27.69
C ARG A 219 46.61 4.09 -28.76
N ASN A 220 46.75 2.83 -29.17
CA ASN A 220 45.86 2.16 -30.12
C ASN A 220 44.70 1.44 -29.41
N GLY A 221 44.61 1.54 -28.08
CA GLY A 221 43.57 0.90 -27.28
C GLY A 221 43.86 -0.56 -26.93
N VAL A 222 45.03 -1.09 -27.25
CA VAL A 222 45.41 -2.49 -26.96
C VAL A 222 45.74 -2.61 -25.48
N ILE A 223 45.08 -3.52 -24.77
CA ILE A 223 45.28 -3.78 -23.35
C ILE A 223 46.61 -4.51 -23.15
N ILE A 224 47.53 -3.88 -22.40
CA ILE A 224 48.89 -4.38 -22.16
C ILE A 224 49.10 -4.89 -20.73
N ALA A 225 48.25 -4.51 -19.79
CA ALA A 225 48.28 -4.94 -18.39
C ALA A 225 46.87 -4.92 -17.79
N SER A 226 46.56 -5.84 -16.89
CA SER A 226 45.26 -5.93 -16.23
C SER A 226 45.35 -6.66 -14.89
N THR A 227 44.57 -6.24 -13.90
CA THR A 227 44.31 -7.03 -12.68
C THR A 227 43.27 -8.12 -12.94
N GLY A 228 43.05 -9.00 -11.97
CA GLY A 228 42.12 -10.13 -12.07
C GLY A 228 42.70 -11.35 -12.80
N GLU A 229 44.03 -11.52 -12.77
CA GLU A 229 44.77 -12.63 -13.40
C GLU A 229 44.55 -13.96 -12.66
N THR A 230 43.40 -14.60 -12.88
CA THR A 230 43.36 -16.06 -13.02
C THR A 230 42.41 -16.41 -14.17
N VAL A 231 42.99 -16.75 -15.33
CA VAL A 231 42.39 -17.55 -16.44
C VAL A 231 41.55 -16.83 -17.51
N ASP A 232 42.01 -15.73 -18.13
CA ASP A 232 41.51 -15.38 -19.47
C ASP A 232 42.62 -14.89 -20.41
N ALA A 233 43.10 -15.81 -21.25
CA ALA A 233 44.05 -15.54 -22.33
C ALA A 233 43.49 -14.58 -23.42
N GLY A 234 42.26 -14.08 -23.26
CA GLY A 234 41.56 -13.22 -24.23
C GLY A 234 41.57 -11.72 -23.93
N ILE A 235 41.89 -11.27 -22.72
CA ILE A 235 41.82 -9.83 -22.36
C ILE A 235 43.12 -9.10 -22.71
N LEU A 236 44.27 -9.65 -22.34
CA LEU A 236 45.56 -9.08 -22.74
C LEU A 236 45.71 -9.17 -24.26
N GLY A 237 46.07 -8.07 -24.90
CA GLY A 237 46.13 -7.95 -26.36
C GLY A 237 44.78 -7.67 -27.05
N SER A 238 43.65 -7.73 -26.32
CA SER A 238 42.38 -7.21 -26.84
C SER A 238 42.37 -5.68 -26.87
N THR A 239 41.41 -5.09 -27.58
CA THR A 239 41.27 -3.64 -27.68
C THR A 239 40.02 -3.15 -26.95
N ILE A 240 40.12 -1.98 -26.30
CA ILE A 240 38.92 -1.27 -25.84
C ILE A 240 38.03 -0.85 -27.02
N GLY A 241 36.77 -0.51 -26.73
CA GLY A 241 35.84 -0.02 -27.75
C GLY A 241 36.38 1.21 -28.48
N ALA A 242 36.21 1.24 -29.81
CA ALA A 242 36.74 2.31 -30.66
C ALA A 242 36.19 3.69 -30.28
N ASP A 243 34.90 3.77 -29.91
CA ASP A 243 34.28 5.01 -29.45
C ASP A 243 34.91 5.49 -28.12
N CYS A 244 35.09 4.58 -27.16
CA CYS A 244 35.76 4.90 -25.89
C CYS A 244 37.19 5.42 -26.14
N LEU A 245 37.96 4.74 -26.99
CA LEU A 245 39.31 5.20 -27.34
C LEU A 245 39.29 6.60 -27.97
N ALA A 246 38.37 6.85 -28.91
CA ALA A 246 38.24 8.16 -29.55
C ALA A 246 37.89 9.26 -28.56
N GLN A 247 37.07 8.99 -27.55
CA GLN A 247 36.76 9.95 -26.48
C GLN A 247 37.94 10.18 -25.56
N VAL A 248 38.66 9.13 -25.15
CA VAL A 248 39.85 9.23 -24.31
C VAL A 248 40.95 10.06 -24.99
N LEU A 249 41.18 9.85 -26.30
CA LEU A 249 42.16 10.61 -27.07
C LEU A 249 41.78 12.09 -27.29
N ARG A 250 40.54 12.48 -27.00
CA ARG A 250 40.04 13.87 -27.07
C ARG A 250 40.13 14.62 -25.75
N LEU A 251 40.43 13.94 -24.63
CA LEU A 251 40.60 14.57 -23.33
C LEU A 251 41.75 15.59 -23.41
N ARG A 252 41.52 16.81 -22.94
CA ARG A 252 42.44 17.95 -23.12
C ARG A 252 43.36 18.17 -21.93
N ASP A 253 42.90 17.83 -20.74
CA ASP A 253 43.65 18.01 -19.51
C ASP A 253 43.47 16.80 -18.57
N PRO A 254 44.29 16.67 -17.50
CA PRO A 254 44.22 15.53 -16.58
C PRO A 254 42.99 15.52 -15.65
N GLN A 255 42.22 16.60 -15.58
CA GLN A 255 40.98 16.63 -14.81
C GLN A 255 39.80 16.01 -15.57
N GLN A 256 39.93 15.81 -16.89
CA GLN A 256 38.89 15.17 -17.70
C GLN A 256 39.03 13.65 -17.72
N TYR A 257 37.90 12.99 -17.87
CA TYR A 257 37.77 11.54 -17.91
C TYR A 257 36.63 11.17 -18.87
N HIS A 258 36.51 9.88 -19.19
CA HIS A 258 35.43 9.35 -20.00
C HIS A 258 34.80 8.15 -19.30
N VAL A 259 33.47 8.10 -19.26
CA VAL A 259 32.72 6.95 -18.75
C VAL A 259 32.04 6.25 -19.92
N SER A 260 32.20 4.93 -20.00
CA SER A 260 31.44 4.12 -20.95
C SER A 260 29.95 4.07 -20.58
N PRO A 261 29.05 3.82 -21.55
CA PRO A 261 27.63 3.61 -21.25
C PRO A 261 27.41 2.42 -20.31
N PHE A 262 26.32 2.44 -19.53
CA PHE A 262 25.90 1.28 -18.73
C PHE A 262 25.41 0.13 -19.61
N ALA A 263 26.34 -0.72 -20.05
CA ALA A 263 26.09 -1.77 -21.03
C ALA A 263 26.87 -3.04 -20.70
N GLU A 264 26.43 -4.14 -21.30
CA GLU A 264 27.10 -5.44 -21.20
C GLU A 264 28.52 -5.32 -21.72
N ASN A 265 29.50 -5.77 -20.93
CA ASN A 265 30.90 -5.62 -21.26
C ASN A 265 31.69 -6.90 -20.98
N ALA A 266 32.51 -7.31 -21.95
CA ALA A 266 33.36 -8.49 -21.83
C ALA A 266 34.40 -8.37 -20.70
N LEU A 267 34.79 -7.15 -20.32
CA LEU A 267 35.71 -6.89 -19.20
C LEU A 267 35.06 -7.10 -17.82
N TYR A 268 33.74 -7.37 -17.80
CA TYR A 268 32.92 -7.62 -16.61
C TYR A 268 31.99 -8.83 -16.83
N ASP A 269 32.52 -9.90 -17.42
CA ASP A 269 31.83 -11.19 -17.63
C ASP A 269 30.49 -11.09 -18.40
N GLY A 270 30.37 -10.09 -19.29
CA GLY A 270 29.15 -9.83 -20.05
C GLY A 270 28.04 -9.16 -19.24
N ASN A 271 28.28 -8.81 -17.98
CA ASN A 271 27.34 -8.04 -17.16
C ASN A 271 27.42 -6.55 -17.48
N ARG A 272 26.41 -5.80 -17.03
CA ARG A 272 26.30 -4.34 -17.23
C ARG A 272 27.08 -3.58 -16.17
N THR A 273 27.96 -2.68 -16.59
CA THR A 273 28.69 -1.82 -15.67
C THR A 273 29.15 -0.52 -16.34
N TYR A 274 29.71 0.37 -15.52
CA TYR A 274 30.49 1.52 -15.93
C TYR A 274 31.98 1.18 -15.93
N ILE A 275 32.66 1.55 -17.02
CA ILE A 275 34.12 1.61 -17.09
C ILE A 275 34.52 3.08 -17.18
N TYR A 276 35.32 3.52 -16.21
CA TYR A 276 35.88 4.86 -16.17
C TYR A 276 37.27 4.85 -16.79
N HIS A 277 37.52 5.81 -17.66
CA HIS A 277 38.75 5.94 -18.42
C HIS A 277 39.40 7.30 -18.18
N ALA A 278 40.72 7.28 -18.03
CA ALA A 278 41.54 8.49 -18.02
C ALA A 278 42.74 8.34 -18.96
N ALA A 279 43.13 9.44 -19.60
CA ALA A 279 44.24 9.46 -20.54
C ALA A 279 45.57 9.52 -19.78
N LEU A 280 46.51 8.64 -20.13
CA LEU A 280 47.89 8.74 -19.69
C LEU A 280 48.67 9.59 -20.68
N ARG A 281 49.35 10.61 -20.15
CA ARG A 281 50.09 11.61 -20.94
C ARG A 281 51.59 11.38 -20.84
N SER A 282 52.32 11.73 -21.90
CA SER A 282 53.78 11.64 -21.94
C SER A 282 54.40 12.40 -20.75
N MET A 283 55.51 11.88 -20.24
CA MET A 283 56.30 12.55 -19.20
C MET A 283 57.03 13.79 -19.74
N GLU A 284 57.31 13.83 -21.05
CA GLU A 284 58.03 14.90 -21.73
C GLU A 284 57.09 16.01 -22.24
N ASP A 285 55.90 15.62 -22.71
CA ASP A 285 54.89 16.55 -23.23
C ASP A 285 53.49 16.14 -22.76
N ALA A 286 52.93 16.91 -21.82
CA ALA A 286 51.60 16.64 -21.27
C ALA A 286 50.47 16.77 -22.32
N SER A 287 50.70 17.41 -23.46
CA SER A 287 49.71 17.47 -24.55
C SER A 287 49.57 16.14 -25.29
N VAL A 288 50.58 15.27 -25.22
CA VAL A 288 50.62 13.99 -25.93
C VAL A 288 50.04 12.88 -25.06
N ILE A 289 48.98 12.24 -25.53
CA ILE A 289 48.43 11.03 -24.92
C ILE A 289 49.20 9.80 -25.43
N VAL A 290 49.71 8.98 -24.51
CA VAL A 290 50.48 7.76 -24.78
C VAL A 290 49.67 6.47 -24.59
N GLY A 291 48.46 6.59 -24.02
CA GLY A 291 47.52 5.50 -23.83
C GLY A 291 46.50 5.89 -22.75
N GLY A 292 45.97 4.91 -22.02
CA GLY A 292 45.01 5.19 -20.97
C GLY A 292 44.87 4.07 -19.96
N ILE A 293 44.21 4.40 -18.85
CA ILE A 293 43.80 3.45 -17.81
C ILE A 293 42.29 3.30 -17.89
N GLY A 294 41.80 2.10 -17.63
CA GLY A 294 40.39 1.78 -17.47
C GLY A 294 40.18 1.08 -16.13
N ILE A 295 39.13 1.49 -15.42
CA ILE A 295 38.72 0.87 -14.15
C ILE A 295 37.30 0.35 -14.32
N VAL A 296 37.11 -0.95 -14.08
CA VAL A 296 35.83 -1.65 -14.20
C VAL A 296 35.17 -1.64 -12.83
N PHE A 297 34.12 -0.83 -12.70
CA PHE A 297 33.37 -0.71 -11.46
C PHE A 297 32.54 -1.98 -11.21
N ASP A 298 32.47 -2.45 -9.96
CA ASP A 298 31.66 -3.61 -9.60
C ASP A 298 30.19 -3.21 -9.36
N ALA A 299 29.54 -2.72 -10.42
CA ALA A 299 28.25 -2.04 -10.32
C ALA A 299 27.13 -2.91 -9.72
N ALA A 300 27.11 -4.21 -10.01
CA ALA A 300 26.03 -5.10 -9.58
C ALA A 300 25.91 -5.19 -8.05
N PRO A 301 26.93 -5.65 -7.29
CA PRO A 301 26.86 -5.70 -5.84
C PRO A 301 26.83 -4.31 -5.21
N GLU A 302 27.57 -3.35 -5.74
CA GLU A 302 27.64 -2.00 -5.16
C GLU A 302 26.27 -1.33 -5.21
N PHE A 303 25.61 -1.24 -6.38
CA PHE A 303 24.28 -0.65 -6.47
C PHE A 303 23.24 -1.42 -5.68
N ARG A 304 23.30 -2.76 -5.67
CA ARG A 304 22.38 -3.59 -4.89
C ARG A 304 22.52 -3.29 -3.39
N ASN A 305 23.73 -3.11 -2.88
CA ASN A 305 24.00 -2.80 -1.48
C ASN A 305 23.46 -1.41 -1.09
N MET A 306 23.60 -0.41 -1.97
CA MET A 306 23.02 0.92 -1.75
C MET A 306 21.51 0.85 -1.62
N LEU A 307 20.85 0.22 -2.59
CA LEU A 307 19.39 0.09 -2.62
C LEU A 307 18.88 -0.73 -1.42
N ALA A 308 19.55 -1.84 -1.08
CA ALA A 308 19.20 -2.66 0.08
C ALA A 308 19.36 -1.91 1.40
N GLY A 309 20.39 -1.06 1.51
CA GLY A 309 20.59 -0.16 2.66
C GLY A 309 19.46 0.86 2.81
N GLY A 310 18.94 1.42 1.70
CA GLY A 310 17.81 2.34 1.72
C GLY A 310 16.48 1.69 2.12
N VAL A 311 16.20 0.48 1.63
CA VAL A 311 15.01 -0.30 2.00
C VAL A 311 15.09 -0.87 3.42
N ASN A 312 16.31 -1.12 3.91
CA ASN A 312 16.62 -1.55 5.27
C ASN A 312 15.77 -2.77 5.73
N GLY A 313 15.61 -3.76 4.84
CA GLY A 313 14.90 -5.02 5.14
C GLY A 313 13.37 -4.94 5.18
N ARG A 314 12.76 -3.80 4.85
CA ARG A 314 11.30 -3.66 4.73
C ARG A 314 10.79 -4.48 3.54
N ARG A 315 10.06 -5.56 3.82
CA ARG A 315 9.62 -6.53 2.80
C ARG A 315 8.63 -5.97 1.78
N ASN A 316 7.85 -4.97 2.17
CA ASN A 316 6.85 -4.32 1.33
C ASN A 316 7.43 -3.15 0.53
N MET A 317 8.74 -2.92 0.59
CA MET A 317 9.40 -1.80 -0.04
C MET A 317 10.48 -2.30 -0.99
N HIS A 318 10.44 -1.82 -2.22
CA HIS A 318 11.42 -2.12 -3.26
C HIS A 318 12.05 -0.81 -3.75
N ALA A 319 13.31 -0.88 -4.13
CA ALA A 319 14.06 0.26 -4.61
C ALA A 319 14.79 -0.08 -5.91
N PHE A 320 14.92 0.92 -6.78
CA PHE A 320 15.48 0.79 -8.11
C PHE A 320 16.36 1.99 -8.42
N TYR A 321 17.42 1.77 -9.20
CA TYR A 321 18.02 2.83 -10.01
C TYR A 321 17.58 2.61 -11.44
N VAL A 322 17.10 3.66 -12.09
CA VAL A 322 16.67 3.62 -13.50
C VAL A 322 17.25 4.80 -14.27
N ASP A 323 17.43 4.62 -15.58
CA ASP A 323 17.71 5.75 -16.48
C ASP A 323 16.43 6.52 -16.85
N ARG A 324 16.57 7.61 -17.61
CA ARG A 324 15.46 8.43 -18.12
C ARG A 324 14.45 7.67 -19.01
N SER A 325 14.85 6.53 -19.56
CA SER A 325 13.96 5.67 -20.35
C SER A 325 13.20 4.66 -19.49
N GLY A 326 13.45 4.64 -18.17
CA GLY A 326 12.88 3.68 -17.24
C GLY A 326 13.58 2.32 -17.26
N ARG A 327 14.77 2.20 -17.87
CA ARG A 327 15.54 0.95 -17.81
C ARG A 327 16.22 0.80 -16.47
N ILE A 328 16.09 -0.38 -15.89
CA ILE A 328 16.64 -0.72 -14.57
C ILE A 328 18.15 -0.86 -14.67
N LEU A 329 18.88 -0.06 -13.90
CA LEU A 329 20.33 -0.17 -13.68
C LEU A 329 20.63 -1.11 -12.50
N SER A 330 19.80 -1.06 -11.46
CA SER A 330 19.82 -1.98 -10.32
C SER A 330 18.48 -2.02 -9.61
N THR A 331 18.21 -3.07 -8.85
CA THR A 331 16.92 -3.27 -8.14
C THR A 331 17.11 -4.06 -6.86
N THR A 332 16.19 -3.92 -5.89
CA THR A 332 16.01 -4.86 -4.76
C THR A 332 14.96 -5.94 -5.01
N ASP A 333 14.11 -5.78 -6.03
CA ASP A 333 13.03 -6.70 -6.38
C ASP A 333 13.57 -7.90 -7.19
N PRO A 334 13.45 -9.15 -6.71
CA PRO A 334 13.93 -10.32 -7.44
C PRO A 334 13.14 -10.64 -8.71
N HIS A 335 11.95 -10.06 -8.90
CA HIS A 335 11.11 -10.28 -10.08
C HIS A 335 11.43 -9.34 -11.24
N ARG A 336 12.28 -8.33 -11.01
CA ARG A 336 12.65 -7.30 -11.99
C ARG A 336 14.12 -7.47 -12.36
N ALA A 337 14.40 -7.77 -13.63
CA ALA A 337 15.77 -7.94 -14.08
C ALA A 337 16.43 -6.59 -14.42
N VAL A 338 17.73 -6.47 -14.15
CA VAL A 338 18.56 -5.35 -14.65
C VAL A 338 18.51 -5.32 -16.18
N GLY A 339 18.38 -4.12 -16.76
CA GLY A 339 18.21 -3.87 -18.20
C GLY A 339 16.76 -3.91 -18.70
N SER A 340 15.82 -4.46 -17.91
CA SER A 340 14.38 -4.41 -18.23
C SER A 340 13.77 -3.03 -17.95
N LEU A 341 12.57 -2.77 -18.47
CA LEU A 341 11.85 -1.53 -18.23
C LEU A 341 11.00 -1.63 -16.96
N LEU A 342 11.09 -0.62 -16.09
CA LEU A 342 10.21 -0.44 -14.95
C LEU A 342 8.99 0.39 -15.40
N PRO A 343 7.75 -0.14 -15.31
CA PRO A 343 6.56 0.60 -15.65
C PRO A 343 6.31 1.70 -14.62
N LEU A 344 6.56 2.94 -15.02
CA LEU A 344 6.35 4.15 -14.22
C LEU A 344 5.50 5.15 -14.99
N ASP A 345 4.87 6.06 -14.26
CA ASP A 345 4.27 7.24 -14.89
C ASP A 345 5.37 8.04 -15.62
N PRO A 346 5.22 8.33 -16.93
CA PRO A 346 6.17 9.13 -17.68
C PRO A 346 6.47 10.50 -17.07
N ALA A 347 5.59 11.07 -16.24
CA ALA A 347 5.85 12.31 -15.52
C ALA A 347 7.01 12.16 -14.52
N LEU A 348 7.13 11.01 -13.85
CA LEU A 348 8.21 10.73 -12.89
C LEU A 348 9.58 10.61 -13.57
N LEU A 349 9.62 10.19 -14.84
CA LEU A 349 10.85 10.10 -15.62
C LEU A 349 11.33 11.46 -16.14
N ARG A 350 10.46 12.48 -16.14
CA ARG A 350 10.73 13.84 -16.67
C ARG A 350 11.07 14.88 -15.60
N LEU A 351 11.17 14.48 -14.34
CA LEU A 351 11.54 15.37 -13.23
C LEU A 351 12.91 16.04 -13.48
N ASP A 352 13.10 17.25 -13.00
CA ASP A 352 14.38 17.94 -13.18
C ASP A 352 15.47 17.32 -12.27
N ASN A 353 16.75 17.49 -12.62
CA ASN A 353 17.86 17.02 -11.79
C ASN A 353 17.78 17.64 -10.38
N GLY A 354 17.90 16.79 -9.34
CA GLY A 354 17.76 17.19 -7.93
C GLY A 354 16.31 17.28 -7.43
N GLU A 355 15.32 17.15 -8.30
CA GLU A 355 13.91 17.10 -7.89
C GLU A 355 13.58 15.75 -7.24
N SER A 356 12.69 15.79 -6.25
CA SER A 356 12.18 14.60 -5.57
C SER A 356 10.68 14.71 -5.39
N THR A 357 9.97 13.61 -5.62
CA THR A 357 8.51 13.55 -5.47
C THR A 357 8.08 12.20 -4.92
N ALA A 358 6.89 12.16 -4.33
CA ALA A 358 6.20 10.93 -3.98
C ALA A 358 4.74 11.06 -4.35
N THR A 359 4.18 9.99 -4.90
CA THR A 359 2.76 9.90 -5.26
C THR A 359 2.17 8.59 -4.77
N ILE A 360 0.87 8.57 -4.55
CA ILE A 360 0.12 7.34 -4.34
C ILE A 360 -0.37 6.87 -5.71
N ALA A 361 -0.10 5.62 -6.04
CA ALA A 361 -0.48 5.04 -7.32
C ALA A 361 -0.84 3.56 -7.18
N ILE A 362 -1.50 3.03 -8.20
CA ILE A 362 -1.61 1.59 -8.38
C ILE A 362 -0.36 1.13 -9.15
N HIS A 363 0.48 0.32 -8.49
CA HIS A 363 1.68 -0.27 -9.08
C HIS A 363 1.61 -1.79 -8.91
N ASP A 364 1.79 -2.53 -10.01
CA ASP A 364 1.68 -4.01 -10.03
C ASP A 364 0.39 -4.56 -9.40
N ALA A 365 -0.74 -3.91 -9.70
CA ALA A 365 -2.05 -4.21 -9.12
C ALA A 365 -2.09 -4.15 -7.58
N GLN A 366 -1.21 -3.34 -6.98
CA GLN A 366 -1.20 -3.03 -5.56
C GLN A 366 -1.34 -1.52 -5.34
N TYR A 367 -1.97 -1.13 -4.24
CA TYR A 367 -1.90 0.24 -3.76
C TYR A 367 -0.49 0.48 -3.22
N ALA A 368 0.20 1.49 -3.75
CA ALA A 368 1.58 1.77 -3.39
C ALA A 368 1.87 3.28 -3.32
N ILE A 369 2.87 3.65 -2.52
CA ILE A 369 3.60 4.91 -2.69
C ILE A 369 4.74 4.66 -3.66
N VAL A 370 4.80 5.48 -4.71
CA VAL A 370 5.94 5.53 -5.63
C VAL A 370 6.63 6.87 -5.43
N ALA A 371 7.87 6.81 -4.96
CA ALA A 371 8.73 7.97 -4.75
C ALA A 371 9.89 7.94 -5.72
N CYS A 372 10.25 9.11 -6.25
CA CYS A 372 11.35 9.26 -7.19
C CYS A 372 12.24 10.42 -6.78
N SER A 373 13.53 10.29 -7.02
CA SER A 373 14.51 11.37 -6.90
C SER A 373 15.53 11.27 -8.02
N VAL A 374 15.82 12.40 -8.67
CA VAL A 374 16.75 12.45 -9.81
C VAL A 374 18.12 12.89 -9.32
N SER A 375 19.18 12.21 -9.77
CA SER A 375 20.58 12.58 -9.51
C SER A 375 20.84 14.04 -9.83
N SER A 376 21.48 14.76 -8.89
CA SER A 376 21.88 16.16 -9.05
C SER A 376 23.39 16.32 -9.24
N GLY A 377 24.15 15.23 -9.17
CA GLY A 377 25.61 15.28 -9.10
C GLY A 377 26.11 15.56 -7.68
N TYR A 378 27.44 15.55 -7.55
CA TYR A 378 28.13 15.80 -6.29
C TYR A 378 29.43 16.58 -6.54
N ARG A 379 29.57 17.74 -5.88
CA ARG A 379 30.67 18.70 -6.14
C ARG A 379 30.72 19.10 -7.64
N GLU A 380 31.81 18.82 -8.35
CA GLU A 380 31.95 19.03 -9.79
C GLU A 380 31.31 17.93 -10.66
N PHE A 381 31.12 16.73 -10.11
CA PHE A 381 30.63 15.55 -10.83
C PHE A 381 29.19 15.71 -11.28
N LYS A 382 28.95 15.60 -12.59
CA LYS A 382 27.65 15.87 -13.25
C LYS A 382 27.12 17.30 -13.12
N VAL A 383 27.90 18.20 -12.51
CA VAL A 383 27.53 19.61 -12.32
C VAL A 383 28.29 20.50 -13.27
N SER A 384 29.61 20.33 -13.35
CA SER A 384 30.50 21.20 -14.12
C SER A 384 31.68 20.50 -14.79
N ASP A 385 31.87 19.20 -14.56
CA ASP A 385 32.94 18.40 -15.16
C ASP A 385 32.66 17.95 -16.62
N GLY A 386 31.43 18.16 -17.10
CA GLY A 386 31.00 17.84 -18.45
C GLY A 386 30.50 16.42 -18.66
N TYR A 387 30.49 15.57 -17.62
CA TYR A 387 29.81 14.28 -17.65
C TYR A 387 28.31 14.48 -17.39
N GLN A 388 27.46 13.78 -18.14
CA GLN A 388 26.01 13.81 -17.92
C GLN A 388 25.44 12.41 -18.00
N GLU A 389 24.83 11.99 -16.90
CA GLU A 389 24.04 10.78 -16.84
C GLU A 389 23.01 10.93 -15.73
N ASP A 390 21.75 10.93 -16.15
CA ASP A 390 20.63 11.06 -15.25
C ASP A 390 20.20 9.69 -14.77
N VAL A 391 20.42 9.44 -13.47
CA VAL A 391 19.92 8.27 -12.78
C VAL A 391 18.81 8.69 -11.83
N ILE A 392 17.71 7.96 -11.84
CA ILE A 392 16.56 8.18 -10.97
C ILE A 392 16.53 7.04 -9.96
N ALA A 393 16.55 7.38 -8.66
CA ALA A 393 16.20 6.42 -7.62
C ALA A 393 14.68 6.38 -7.51
N VAL A 394 14.14 5.16 -7.48
CA VAL A 394 12.71 4.92 -7.34
C VAL A 394 12.50 4.01 -6.14
N VAL A 395 11.61 4.41 -5.24
CA VAL A 395 11.20 3.61 -4.08
C VAL A 395 9.70 3.34 -4.20
N CYS A 396 9.33 2.07 -4.19
CA CYS A 396 7.95 1.61 -4.24
C CYS A 396 7.62 0.93 -2.91
N GLU A 397 6.72 1.51 -2.12
CA GLU A 397 6.18 0.91 -0.90
C GLU A 397 4.75 0.44 -1.15
N SER A 398 4.52 -0.88 -1.06
CA SER A 398 3.22 -1.48 -1.33
C SER A 398 2.44 -1.74 -0.04
N PHE A 399 1.12 -1.57 -0.10
CA PHE A 399 0.23 -1.75 1.07
C PHE A 399 -0.68 -2.97 0.95
N GLY A 400 -0.98 -3.38 -0.28
CA GLY A 400 -1.83 -4.54 -0.56
C GLY A 400 -2.44 -4.49 -1.95
N PRO A 401 -3.05 -5.61 -2.40
CA PRO A 401 -3.65 -5.71 -3.73
C PRO A 401 -4.82 -4.74 -3.90
N VAL A 402 -5.00 -4.27 -5.12
CA VAL A 402 -6.21 -3.56 -5.55
C VAL A 402 -7.37 -4.53 -5.41
N ARG A 403 -8.22 -4.27 -4.43
CA ARG A 403 -9.51 -4.95 -4.33
C ARG A 403 -10.43 -4.24 -5.31
N GLY A 404 -10.85 -4.94 -6.36
CA GLY A 404 -11.94 -4.45 -7.20
C GLY A 404 -13.14 -4.14 -6.32
N ALA A 405 -13.98 -3.18 -6.73
CA ALA A 405 -15.23 -2.84 -6.07
C ALA A 405 -16.22 -4.02 -6.09
N SER A 406 -15.91 -5.07 -5.35
CA SER A 406 -16.72 -6.22 -5.01
C SER A 406 -16.60 -6.27 -3.50
N THR A 407 -17.47 -5.64 -2.75
CA THR A 407 -18.91 -5.56 -2.87
C THR A 407 -19.34 -4.14 -2.49
N LYS A 408 -20.45 -3.71 -3.09
CA LYS A 408 -21.26 -2.54 -2.73
C LYS A 408 -20.82 -1.95 -1.38
N SER A 409 -20.27 -0.74 -1.38
CA SER A 409 -20.65 0.20 -0.33
C SER A 409 -22.18 0.21 -0.36
N ALA A 410 -22.81 -0.66 0.42
CA ALA A 410 -24.25 -0.69 0.54
C ALA A 410 -24.63 0.74 0.91
N PRO A 411 -25.69 1.30 0.30
CA PRO A 411 -26.07 2.67 0.53
C PRO A 411 -26.50 2.81 1.99
N HIS A 412 -25.55 3.11 2.88
CA HIS A 412 -25.80 3.66 4.20
C HIS A 412 -26.45 5.06 4.12
N GLN A 413 -26.74 5.55 2.91
CA GLN A 413 -27.20 6.92 2.66
C GLN A 413 -28.72 7.10 2.56
N LEU A 414 -29.52 6.04 2.55
CA LEU A 414 -30.99 6.19 2.57
C LEU A 414 -31.58 5.38 3.72
N ALA A 415 -31.45 5.92 4.93
CA ALA A 415 -32.30 5.52 6.03
C ALA A 415 -33.73 6.02 5.77
N PRO A 416 -34.77 5.32 6.26
CA PRO A 416 -36.12 5.89 6.31
C PRO A 416 -36.06 7.20 7.10
N GLU A 417 -36.48 8.31 6.49
CA GLU A 417 -36.60 9.58 7.21
C GLU A 417 -37.71 9.46 8.25
N ALA A 418 -37.59 10.23 9.34
CA ALA A 418 -38.65 10.34 10.33
C ALA A 418 -39.85 11.09 9.72
N GLU A 419 -40.71 10.37 9.01
CA GLU A 419 -42.00 10.88 8.56
C GLU A 419 -42.95 11.04 9.77
N ALA A 420 -43.94 11.93 9.68
CA ALA A 420 -44.93 12.12 10.74
C ALA A 420 -45.64 10.78 11.04
N GLU A 421 -45.62 10.34 12.30
CA GLU A 421 -46.16 9.02 12.67
C GLU A 421 -47.63 8.90 12.28
N PRO A 422 -47.98 8.03 11.30
CA PRO A 422 -49.36 7.88 10.91
C PRO A 422 -50.16 7.29 12.07
N GLU A 423 -51.32 7.87 12.39
CA GLU A 423 -52.20 7.40 13.47
C GLU A 423 -52.59 5.92 13.29
N ASP A 424 -52.75 5.47 12.04
CA ASP A 424 -53.10 4.11 11.63
C ASP A 424 -51.90 3.29 11.09
N GLY A 425 -50.69 3.60 11.56
CA GLY A 425 -49.48 2.89 11.13
C GLY A 425 -49.10 1.70 11.99
N ALA A 426 -48.30 0.78 11.45
CA ALA A 426 -47.62 -0.28 12.19
C ALA A 426 -46.10 -0.08 12.18
N ASP A 427 -45.42 -0.52 13.23
CA ASP A 427 -43.97 -0.43 13.36
C ASP A 427 -43.28 -1.56 12.61
N TYR A 428 -42.21 -1.24 11.88
CA TYR A 428 -41.44 -2.18 11.08
C TYR A 428 -39.96 -2.12 11.44
N ALA A 429 -39.37 -3.27 11.75
CA ALA A 429 -37.96 -3.41 12.03
C ALA A 429 -37.18 -3.48 10.71
N THR A 430 -36.41 -2.43 10.38
CA THR A 430 -35.66 -2.35 9.14
C THR A 430 -34.19 -2.76 9.33
N PHE A 431 -33.61 -3.40 8.31
CA PHE A 431 -32.25 -3.93 8.30
C PHE A 431 -31.79 -4.18 6.86
N SER A 432 -30.48 -4.32 6.63
CA SER A 432 -29.93 -4.69 5.34
C SER A 432 -29.60 -6.18 5.28
N ALA A 433 -29.92 -6.81 4.16
CA ALA A 433 -29.56 -8.20 3.87
C ALA A 433 -29.39 -8.37 2.35
N ALA A 434 -28.39 -9.15 1.94
CA ALA A 434 -28.04 -9.35 0.53
C ALA A 434 -27.82 -8.02 -0.24
N GLY A 435 -27.35 -6.99 0.47
CA GLY A 435 -27.14 -5.66 -0.10
C GLY A 435 -28.41 -4.90 -0.51
N ASN A 436 -29.58 -5.27 0.04
CA ASN A 436 -30.85 -4.55 -0.09
C ASN A 436 -31.42 -4.18 1.29
N LEU A 437 -32.25 -3.14 1.36
CA LEU A 437 -32.98 -2.77 2.58
C LEU A 437 -34.26 -3.60 2.68
N ALA A 438 -34.42 -4.28 3.82
CA ALA A 438 -35.55 -5.14 4.13
C ALA A 438 -36.23 -4.74 5.45
N ALA A 439 -37.46 -5.20 5.64
CA ALA A 439 -38.27 -4.94 6.82
C ALA A 439 -39.00 -6.20 7.30
N LEU A 440 -39.26 -6.25 8.60
CA LEU A 440 -40.14 -7.21 9.25
C LEU A 440 -41.13 -6.46 10.16
N PRO A 441 -42.38 -6.92 10.32
CA PRO A 441 -43.30 -6.34 11.29
C PRO A 441 -42.70 -6.41 12.70
N ALA A 442 -42.55 -5.28 13.39
CA ALA A 442 -41.84 -5.19 14.67
C ALA A 442 -42.45 -6.11 15.75
N ALA A 443 -43.77 -6.34 15.70
CA ALA A 443 -44.49 -7.23 16.61
C ALA A 443 -43.98 -8.69 16.62
N HIS A 444 -43.33 -9.14 15.54
CA HIS A 444 -42.76 -10.49 15.42
C HIS A 444 -41.27 -10.55 15.71
N VAL A 445 -40.65 -9.40 15.96
CA VAL A 445 -39.21 -9.26 16.21
C VAL A 445 -39.00 -9.13 17.72
N ARG A 446 -38.20 -10.03 18.29
CA ARG A 446 -37.95 -10.01 19.74
C ARG A 446 -36.80 -9.09 20.10
N GLN A 447 -35.67 -9.28 19.43
CA GLN A 447 -34.45 -8.50 19.62
C GLN A 447 -33.43 -8.85 18.54
N ALA A 448 -32.41 -8.01 18.40
CA ALA A 448 -31.18 -8.30 17.70
C ALA A 448 -30.05 -8.61 18.70
N LEU A 449 -29.18 -9.54 18.33
CA LEU A 449 -28.01 -9.98 19.07
C LEU A 449 -26.75 -9.87 18.19
N PRO A 450 -25.58 -9.58 18.77
CA PRO A 450 -24.33 -9.62 18.01
C PRO A 450 -24.03 -11.04 17.54
N LEU A 451 -23.42 -11.16 16.36
CA LEU A 451 -23.02 -12.46 15.81
C LEU A 451 -22.12 -13.26 16.76
N SER A 452 -21.34 -12.59 17.62
CA SER A 452 -20.47 -13.24 18.62
C SER A 452 -21.21 -14.08 19.66
N GLU A 453 -22.52 -13.90 19.83
CA GLU A 453 -23.36 -14.76 20.70
C GLU A 453 -23.78 -16.07 20.02
N MET A 454 -23.58 -16.19 18.71
CA MET A 454 -23.87 -17.42 17.97
C MET A 454 -22.74 -18.43 18.12
N LEU A 455 -23.13 -19.68 18.42
CA LEU A 455 -22.25 -20.83 18.33
C LEU A 455 -22.32 -21.39 16.89
N PRO A 456 -21.20 -21.39 16.13
CA PRO A 456 -21.18 -21.98 14.80
C PRO A 456 -21.48 -23.47 14.88
N THR A 457 -22.24 -23.99 13.91
CA THR A 457 -22.50 -25.43 13.83
C THR A 457 -22.07 -25.98 12.47
N ALA A 458 -21.28 -27.07 12.48
CA ALA A 458 -20.99 -27.85 11.28
C ALA A 458 -22.10 -28.88 10.98
N MET A 459 -23.12 -28.97 11.84
CA MET A 459 -24.14 -30.00 11.78
C MET A 459 -25.33 -29.51 10.99
N GLY A 460 -25.48 -29.96 9.73
CA GLY A 460 -26.71 -29.80 8.97
C GLY A 460 -26.58 -30.11 7.48
N SER A 461 -27.61 -30.75 6.93
CA SER A 461 -27.81 -30.94 5.48
C SER A 461 -28.25 -29.65 4.76
N ARG A 462 -28.54 -28.57 5.51
CA ARG A 462 -29.08 -27.30 5.02
C ARG A 462 -27.99 -26.23 4.98
N PRO A 463 -27.58 -25.75 3.79
CA PRO A 463 -26.49 -24.79 3.69
C PRO A 463 -26.86 -23.38 4.20
N GLU A 464 -28.14 -23.05 4.40
CA GLU A 464 -28.64 -21.82 5.02
C GLU A 464 -28.49 -21.79 6.55
N ARG A 465 -28.36 -22.95 7.21
CA ARG A 465 -28.28 -23.01 8.67
C ARG A 465 -26.84 -22.87 9.14
N ILE A 466 -26.53 -21.80 9.87
CA ILE A 466 -25.14 -21.41 10.18
C ILE A 466 -24.75 -21.60 11.64
N GLY A 467 -25.72 -21.68 12.56
CA GLY A 467 -25.41 -21.80 13.98
C GLY A 467 -26.63 -21.85 14.88
N LEU A 468 -26.36 -21.70 16.17
CA LEU A 468 -27.36 -21.68 17.23
C LEU A 468 -27.02 -20.63 18.28
N ILE A 469 -28.05 -20.06 18.90
CA ILE A 469 -27.95 -19.14 20.04
C ILE A 469 -28.64 -19.79 21.25
N ASP A 470 -27.98 -19.77 22.41
CA ASP A 470 -28.56 -20.15 23.70
C ASP A 470 -29.10 -18.89 24.39
N LEU A 471 -30.40 -18.63 24.24
CA LEU A 471 -31.04 -17.44 24.81
C LEU A 471 -31.62 -17.75 26.20
N LYS A 472 -31.20 -16.98 27.21
CA LYS A 472 -31.72 -17.08 28.58
C LYS A 472 -33.03 -16.28 28.73
N ARG A 473 -34.13 -16.94 29.11
CA ARG A 473 -35.45 -16.33 29.42
C ARG A 473 -35.67 -16.07 30.93
N GLY A 474 -34.62 -16.06 31.74
CA GLY A 474 -34.69 -15.88 33.20
C GLY A 474 -33.70 -16.79 33.93
N ALA A 475 -33.89 -16.98 35.24
CA ALA A 475 -32.94 -17.74 36.07
C ALA A 475 -32.79 -19.22 35.66
N ASP A 476 -33.83 -19.85 35.10
CA ASP A 476 -33.86 -21.30 34.81
C ASP A 476 -34.50 -21.72 33.46
N GLN A 477 -34.81 -20.78 32.56
CA GLN A 477 -35.34 -21.09 31.22
C GLN A 477 -34.33 -20.75 30.14
N ARG A 478 -33.95 -21.76 29.33
CA ARG A 478 -33.08 -21.61 28.15
C ARG A 478 -33.84 -21.99 26.89
N GLU A 479 -33.75 -21.14 25.88
CA GLU A 479 -34.36 -21.33 24.57
C GLU A 479 -33.24 -21.45 23.55
N ILE A 480 -33.13 -22.61 22.89
CA ILE A 480 -32.15 -22.83 21.82
C ILE A 480 -32.77 -22.35 20.51
N ILE A 481 -32.11 -21.40 19.86
CA ILE A 481 -32.60 -20.75 18.65
C ILE A 481 -31.66 -21.09 17.50
N TRP A 482 -32.19 -21.66 16.42
CA TRP A 482 -31.43 -21.90 15.20
C TRP A 482 -31.24 -20.61 14.42
N VAL A 483 -30.02 -20.37 13.94
CA VAL A 483 -29.67 -19.18 13.15
C VAL A 483 -29.47 -19.57 11.68
N PHE A 484 -30.12 -18.81 10.80
CA PHE A 484 -30.11 -18.98 9.34
C PHE A 484 -29.54 -17.75 8.64
N ASP A 485 -28.81 -17.96 7.55
CA ASP A 485 -28.28 -16.91 6.69
C ASP A 485 -29.37 -16.40 5.75
N LEU A 486 -29.84 -15.16 5.99
CA LEU A 486 -30.93 -14.58 5.22
C LEU A 486 -30.51 -14.28 3.78
N ALA A 487 -29.26 -13.87 3.53
CA ALA A 487 -28.80 -13.60 2.15
C ALA A 487 -28.81 -14.89 1.33
N MET A 488 -28.48 -16.00 1.97
CA MET A 488 -28.52 -17.33 1.37
C MET A 488 -29.96 -17.78 1.08
N LEU A 489 -30.91 -17.49 1.98
CA LEU A 489 -32.35 -17.74 1.76
C LEU A 489 -32.96 -16.86 0.65
N MET A 490 -32.48 -15.62 0.49
CA MET A 490 -33.03 -14.67 -0.47
C MET A 490 -32.40 -14.79 -1.86
N GLY A 491 -31.08 -14.93 -1.93
CA GLY A 491 -30.29 -14.87 -3.17
C GLY A 491 -29.38 -16.06 -3.43
N GLY A 492 -29.39 -17.09 -2.58
CA GLY A 492 -28.58 -18.31 -2.74
C GLY A 492 -27.08 -18.14 -2.50
N GLN A 493 -26.62 -16.93 -2.17
CA GLN A 493 -25.23 -16.64 -1.83
C GLN A 493 -25.08 -16.50 -0.32
N ARG A 494 -24.07 -17.18 0.23
CA ARG A 494 -23.74 -17.02 1.65
C ARG A 494 -23.16 -15.65 1.93
N THR A 495 -23.55 -15.09 3.07
CA THR A 495 -22.95 -13.89 3.64
C THR A 495 -21.54 -14.22 4.12
N GLU A 496 -20.54 -13.44 3.72
CA GLU A 496 -19.27 -13.40 4.43
C GLU A 496 -19.48 -12.58 5.71
N PRO A 497 -19.41 -13.19 6.90
CA PRO A 497 -19.76 -12.48 8.12
C PRO A 497 -18.80 -11.30 8.36
N ALA A 498 -19.35 -10.10 8.44
CA ALA A 498 -18.61 -8.88 8.75
C ALA A 498 -18.77 -8.52 10.23
N GLU A 499 -17.94 -7.61 10.75
CA GLU A 499 -18.05 -7.15 12.14
C GLU A 499 -19.41 -6.50 12.45
N ALA A 500 -20.04 -5.88 11.45
CA ALA A 500 -21.37 -5.27 11.56
C ALA A 500 -22.53 -6.28 11.57
N SER A 501 -22.29 -7.54 11.20
CA SER A 501 -23.35 -8.54 11.06
C SER A 501 -24.07 -8.80 12.39
N GLN A 502 -25.40 -8.86 12.34
CA GLN A 502 -26.27 -9.04 13.50
C GLN A 502 -27.17 -10.27 13.30
N VAL A 503 -27.68 -10.83 14.39
CA VAL A 503 -28.70 -11.88 14.36
C VAL A 503 -30.02 -11.31 14.89
N ILE A 504 -31.03 -11.22 14.02
CA ILE A 504 -32.39 -10.84 14.40
C ILE A 504 -33.15 -12.08 14.88
N VAL A 505 -33.64 -12.06 16.11
CA VAL A 505 -34.48 -13.12 16.68
C VAL A 505 -35.95 -12.83 16.41
N LEU A 506 -36.60 -13.75 15.70
CA LEU A 506 -38.01 -13.69 15.33
C LEU A 506 -38.82 -14.71 16.10
N ALA A 507 -40.07 -14.39 16.40
CA ALA A 507 -41.05 -15.34 16.89
C ALA A 507 -42.37 -15.22 16.13
N HIS A 508 -42.86 -16.34 15.63
CA HIS A 508 -44.11 -16.44 14.88
C HIS A 508 -44.73 -17.83 15.12
N HIS A 509 -46.06 -17.89 15.33
CA HIS A 509 -46.81 -19.12 15.63
C HIS A 509 -46.18 -20.03 16.72
N GLY A 510 -45.58 -19.45 17.75
CA GLY A 510 -44.95 -20.18 18.87
C GLY A 510 -43.57 -20.77 18.58
N GLN A 511 -42.99 -20.49 17.41
CA GLN A 511 -41.65 -20.89 17.02
C GLN A 511 -40.69 -19.69 17.01
N THR A 512 -39.42 -19.93 17.34
CA THR A 512 -38.39 -18.88 17.40
C THR A 512 -37.21 -19.24 16.49
N VAL A 513 -36.80 -18.31 15.63
CA VAL A 513 -35.66 -18.46 14.71
C VAL A 513 -34.76 -17.23 14.73
N GLY A 514 -33.48 -17.39 14.44
CA GLY A 514 -32.53 -16.31 14.24
C GLY A 514 -32.23 -16.12 12.76
N LEU A 515 -32.16 -14.88 12.29
CA LEU A 515 -31.73 -14.52 10.95
C LEU A 515 -30.46 -13.70 11.01
N LEU A 516 -29.40 -14.14 10.32
CA LEU A 516 -28.22 -13.33 10.09
C LEU A 516 -28.54 -12.24 9.07
N VAL A 517 -28.20 -11.00 9.41
CA VAL A 517 -28.37 -9.81 8.56
C VAL A 517 -27.07 -9.01 8.51
N ASP A 518 -26.94 -8.16 7.49
CA ASP A 518 -25.72 -7.39 7.22
C ASP A 518 -25.55 -6.25 8.25
N ALA A 519 -26.60 -5.44 8.45
CA ALA A 519 -26.63 -4.37 9.45
C ALA A 519 -28.08 -4.01 9.83
N LEU A 520 -28.29 -3.48 11.04
CA LEU A 520 -29.58 -2.95 11.48
C LEU A 520 -29.79 -1.54 10.90
N HIS A 521 -31.05 -1.08 10.85
CA HIS A 521 -31.39 0.31 10.53
C HIS A 521 -32.26 0.92 11.63
N SER A 522 -33.46 1.40 11.32
CA SER A 522 -34.40 2.02 12.26
C SER A 522 -35.68 1.17 12.43
N VAL A 523 -36.56 1.57 13.33
CA VAL A 523 -37.89 0.96 13.51
C VAL A 523 -38.98 2.00 13.19
N PRO A 524 -39.14 2.40 11.91
CA PRO A 524 -40.14 3.38 11.50
C PRO A 524 -41.56 2.82 11.53
N ARG A 525 -42.53 3.73 11.61
CA ARG A 525 -43.96 3.43 11.52
C ARG A 525 -44.48 3.74 10.13
N PHE A 526 -45.07 2.75 9.46
CA PHE A 526 -45.62 2.90 8.10
C PHE A 526 -47.12 2.68 8.07
N SER A 527 -47.81 3.48 7.25
CA SER A 527 -49.24 3.29 6.97
C SER A 527 -49.48 2.18 5.95
N PRO A 528 -50.64 1.49 5.99
CA PRO A 528 -50.99 0.49 4.98
C PRO A 528 -50.96 1.02 3.54
N ALA A 529 -51.20 2.32 3.33
CA ALA A 529 -51.16 2.96 2.01
C ALA A 529 -49.74 3.02 1.41
N GLN A 530 -48.69 2.93 2.22
CA GLN A 530 -47.30 2.90 1.77
C GLN A 530 -46.86 1.50 1.33
N ILE A 531 -47.66 0.46 1.62
CA ILE A 531 -47.34 -0.93 1.33
C ILE A 531 -47.99 -1.31 0.00
N ILE A 532 -47.16 -1.70 -0.97
CA ILE A 532 -47.60 -2.14 -2.29
C ILE A 532 -47.30 -3.62 -2.49
N GLN A 533 -48.25 -4.34 -3.08
CA GLN A 533 -48.07 -5.72 -3.53
C GLN A 533 -47.18 -5.72 -4.77
N MET A 534 -46.23 -6.65 -4.82
CA MET A 534 -45.36 -6.83 -5.98
C MET A 534 -46.12 -7.58 -7.09
N PRO A 535 -46.18 -7.07 -8.33
CA PRO A 535 -46.97 -7.67 -9.41
C PRO A 535 -46.38 -8.97 -9.99
N PHE A 536 -45.17 -9.38 -9.61
CA PHE A 536 -44.50 -10.56 -10.19
C PHE A 536 -43.91 -11.47 -9.09
N THR A 537 -44.62 -12.54 -8.76
CA THR A 537 -44.11 -13.65 -7.92
C THR A 537 -43.49 -14.80 -8.73
N GLU A 538 -43.43 -14.70 -10.07
CA GLU A 538 -43.06 -15.84 -10.94
C GLU A 538 -41.69 -15.75 -11.63
N MET A 539 -40.86 -14.73 -11.40
CA MET A 539 -39.52 -14.66 -12.01
C MET A 539 -38.40 -14.42 -10.99
N GLY A 540 -37.83 -15.51 -10.46
CA GLY A 540 -36.44 -15.58 -9.97
C GLY A 540 -36.04 -14.75 -8.74
N THR A 541 -36.86 -13.81 -8.27
CA THR A 541 -36.65 -13.03 -7.05
C THR A 541 -37.26 -13.76 -5.85
N SER A 542 -36.48 -13.88 -4.77
CA SER A 542 -36.81 -14.56 -3.50
C SER A 542 -38.29 -14.77 -3.23
N VAL A 543 -38.71 -16.04 -3.06
CA VAL A 543 -40.07 -16.46 -2.68
C VAL A 543 -40.58 -15.78 -1.40
N LEU A 544 -39.68 -15.20 -0.62
CA LEU A 544 -39.89 -14.59 0.70
C LEU A 544 -40.33 -13.12 0.68
N VAL A 545 -40.33 -12.43 -0.47
CA VAL A 545 -40.74 -11.02 -0.56
C VAL A 545 -41.98 -10.89 -1.42
N THR A 546 -43.12 -10.55 -0.80
CA THR A 546 -44.42 -10.37 -1.48
C THR A 546 -44.83 -8.92 -1.60
N GLN A 547 -44.32 -8.07 -0.71
CA GLN A 547 -44.69 -6.67 -0.59
C GLN A 547 -43.45 -5.78 -0.50
N VAL A 548 -43.62 -4.51 -0.86
CA VAL A 548 -42.59 -3.47 -0.73
C VAL A 548 -43.21 -2.24 -0.07
N ILE A 549 -42.47 -1.63 0.85
CA ILE A 549 -42.83 -0.36 1.48
C ILE A 549 -42.20 0.78 0.68
N LYS A 550 -43.02 1.75 0.29
CA LYS A 550 -42.59 3.02 -0.30
C LYS A 550 -42.35 4.05 0.81
N ALA A 551 -41.08 4.29 1.12
CA ALA A 551 -40.65 5.30 2.09
C ALA A 551 -40.07 6.54 1.38
N ASN A 552 -39.92 7.65 2.11
CA ASN A 552 -39.33 8.91 1.66
C ASN A 552 -40.01 9.44 0.39
N GLY A 553 -41.35 9.50 0.39
CA GLY A 553 -42.14 9.92 -0.77
C GLY A 553 -42.00 9.02 -2.01
N GLY A 554 -41.54 7.77 -1.85
CA GLY A 554 -41.34 6.79 -2.92
C GLY A 554 -39.92 6.75 -3.49
N ALA A 555 -38.98 7.53 -2.96
CA ALA A 555 -37.57 7.48 -3.34
C ALA A 555 -36.85 6.26 -2.76
N LEU A 556 -37.39 5.65 -1.70
CA LEU A 556 -36.84 4.48 -1.05
C LEU A 556 -37.85 3.32 -1.08
N LEU A 557 -37.39 2.16 -1.56
CA LEU A 557 -38.16 0.93 -1.59
C LEU A 557 -37.57 -0.06 -0.59
N ILE A 558 -38.39 -0.53 0.35
CA ILE A 558 -37.98 -1.47 1.39
C ILE A 558 -38.69 -2.80 1.17
N GLN A 559 -37.93 -3.89 1.04
CA GLN A 559 -38.50 -5.23 0.83
C GLN A 559 -39.16 -5.73 2.12
N LEU A 560 -40.46 -5.99 2.11
CA LEU A 560 -41.14 -6.55 3.26
C LEU A 560 -41.12 -8.07 3.18
N LEU A 561 -40.49 -8.70 4.17
CA LEU A 561 -40.40 -10.16 4.25
C LEU A 561 -41.73 -10.75 4.71
N ASP A 562 -42.19 -11.74 3.96
CA ASP A 562 -43.39 -12.52 4.23
C ASP A 562 -43.07 -13.58 5.30
N LEU A 563 -43.56 -13.34 6.51
CA LEU A 563 -43.30 -14.20 7.67
C LEU A 563 -43.86 -15.60 7.51
N GLU A 564 -45.06 -15.75 6.94
CA GLU A 564 -45.70 -17.06 6.72
C GLU A 564 -44.85 -17.90 5.77
N ARG A 565 -44.40 -17.31 4.66
CA ARG A 565 -43.51 -17.99 3.70
C ARG A 565 -42.13 -18.28 4.27
N LEU A 566 -41.58 -17.36 5.06
CA LEU A 566 -40.29 -17.55 5.73
C LEU A 566 -40.36 -18.75 6.68
N PHE A 567 -41.35 -18.79 7.57
CA PHE A 567 -41.51 -19.89 8.53
C PHE A 567 -41.85 -21.20 7.82
N ALA A 568 -42.72 -21.21 6.80
CA ALA A 568 -42.97 -22.41 5.99
C ALA A 568 -41.68 -22.97 5.36
N THR A 569 -40.82 -22.09 4.81
CA THR A 569 -39.52 -22.46 4.22
C THR A 569 -38.53 -22.97 5.26
N LEU A 570 -38.50 -22.37 6.45
CA LEU A 570 -37.63 -22.78 7.54
C LEU A 570 -38.10 -24.09 8.19
N MET A 571 -39.40 -24.35 8.25
CA MET A 571 -40.01 -25.50 8.94
C MET A 571 -40.42 -26.66 8.01
N GLN A 572 -40.26 -26.51 6.69
CA GLN A 572 -40.68 -27.48 5.66
C GLN A 572 -42.20 -27.71 5.60
N GLU A 573 -43.00 -26.68 5.88
CA GLU A 573 -44.45 -26.72 5.71
C GLU A 573 -44.86 -26.29 4.29
N PRO A 574 -45.99 -26.78 3.72
CA PRO A 574 -46.44 -26.37 2.40
C PRO A 574 -46.71 -24.86 2.36
N ILE A 575 -46.07 -24.17 1.42
CA ILE A 575 -46.16 -22.71 1.25
C ILE A 575 -47.61 -22.31 0.92
N PRO A 576 -48.25 -21.42 1.69
CA PRO A 576 -49.59 -20.92 1.37
C PRO A 576 -49.56 -20.16 0.04
N VAL A 577 -50.36 -20.60 -0.92
CA VAL A 577 -50.58 -19.87 -2.19
C VAL A 577 -51.62 -18.77 -1.91
N PRO A 578 -51.39 -17.50 -2.29
CA PRO A 578 -52.36 -16.43 -2.05
C PRO A 578 -53.67 -16.71 -2.77
N ASP A 579 -54.81 -16.52 -2.08
CA ASP A 579 -56.16 -16.66 -2.64
C ASP A 579 -56.32 -15.69 -3.82
N SER A 580 -56.33 -16.24 -5.03
CA SER A 580 -56.58 -15.50 -6.26
C SER A 580 -58.08 -15.32 -6.47
N ASP A 581 -58.67 -14.28 -5.87
CA ASP A 581 -59.95 -13.75 -6.34
C ASP A 581 -59.71 -12.98 -7.65
N VAL A 582 -59.65 -13.73 -8.76
CA VAL A 582 -59.67 -13.17 -10.12
C VAL A 582 -61.01 -13.54 -10.77
N PRO A 583 -61.87 -12.56 -11.11
CA PRO A 583 -63.10 -12.84 -11.84
C PRO A 583 -62.79 -13.45 -13.22
N GLN A 584 -63.40 -14.60 -13.51
CA GLN A 584 -63.40 -15.21 -14.84
C GLN A 584 -64.05 -14.26 -15.86
N MET A 585 -63.24 -13.50 -16.60
CA MET A 585 -63.61 -12.99 -17.91
C MET A 585 -62.39 -13.05 -18.81
N LEU A 586 -62.29 -14.11 -19.60
CA LEU A 586 -61.62 -14.15 -20.90
C LEU A 586 -61.99 -15.47 -21.59
N SER A 587 -63.23 -15.53 -22.09
CA SER A 587 -63.57 -16.32 -23.27
C SER A 587 -63.95 -15.36 -24.39
N ALA A 588 -63.01 -15.07 -25.30
CA ALA A 588 -63.25 -14.79 -26.71
C ALA A 588 -61.98 -14.23 -27.37
N ALA A 589 -61.63 -14.87 -28.50
CA ALA A 589 -60.61 -14.55 -29.51
C ALA A 589 -59.26 -15.26 -29.35
#